data_AF-A0A352WUN0-F1
#
_entry.id   AF-A0A352WUN0-F1
#
_cell.length_a   1.000
_cell.length_b   1.000
_cell.length_c   1.000
_cell.angle_alpha   90.00
_cell.angle_beta   90.00
_cell.angle_gamma   90.00
#
_symmetry.space_group_name_H-M   'P 1'
#
loop_
_entity.id
_entity.type
_entity.pdbx_description
1 polymer ?
#
loop_
_entity_poly.entity_id
_entity_poly.type
_entity_poly.pdbx_seq_one_letter_code
_entity_poly.pdbx_strand_id
1 'polypeptide(L)'
;MYTGVCLPKAFQIVVDDVGWWKGLDERAIDSPSRTGMCRRHVPEDYLALARLGKELGMRILCGFVVGEWDQKNRLACVPHTSKYGANWDMASRIDRRIREARDIILSNQAYLEMALHGLNHMYWDEQGHFSPAEFY
;
A
#
# COMPACT_ATOMS: atom_id res chain seq x y z
N MET A 1 42.20 22.65 12.25
CA MET A 1 41.06 22.55 11.32
C MET A 1 40.06 21.60 11.94
N TYR A 2 38.86 22.06 12.28
CA TYR A 2 37.79 21.17 12.73
C TYR A 2 37.28 20.40 11.51
N THR A 3 37.50 19.09 11.47
CA THR A 3 36.76 18.19 10.57
C THR A 3 35.34 18.10 11.11
N GLY A 4 34.50 19.06 10.70
CA GLY A 4 33.15 19.23 11.25
C GLY A 4 32.29 18.00 10.98
N VAL A 5 31.74 17.44 12.05
CA VAL A 5 30.65 16.45 11.98
C VAL A 5 29.43 17.17 11.41
N CYS A 6 28.97 16.76 10.23
CA CYS A 6 27.72 17.23 9.65
C CYS A 6 26.58 16.34 10.18
N LEU A 7 25.73 16.89 11.04
CA LEU A 7 24.48 16.22 11.41
C LEU A 7 23.54 16.32 10.19
N PRO A 8 23.02 15.21 9.66
CA PRO A 8 22.07 15.27 8.55
C PRO A 8 20.82 16.04 9.00
N LYS A 9 20.21 16.78 8.07
CA LYS A 9 18.89 17.39 8.30
C LYS A 9 17.87 16.30 8.63
N ALA A 10 16.79 16.69 9.31
CA ALA A 10 15.66 15.80 9.58
C ALA A 10 15.25 15.07 8.28
N PHE A 11 15.28 13.73 8.32
CA PHE A 11 14.80 12.88 7.24
C PHE A 11 13.56 12.15 7.74
N GLN A 12 12.59 11.99 6.85
CA GLN A 12 11.40 11.18 7.10
C GLN A 12 11.52 9.90 6.30
N ILE A 13 11.29 8.76 6.94
CA ILE A 13 11.14 7.50 6.22
C ILE A 13 9.72 7.42 5.68
N VAL A 14 9.63 7.26 4.37
CA VAL A 14 8.39 6.98 3.64
C VAL A 14 8.53 5.60 3.01
N VAL A 15 7.56 4.74 3.26
CA VAL A 15 7.43 3.44 2.61
C VAL A 15 6.17 3.49 1.77
N ASP A 16 6.32 3.33 0.46
CA ASP A 16 5.19 3.40 -0.47
C ASP A 16 4.63 2.02 -0.80
N ASP A 17 3.48 1.98 -1.47
CA ASP A 17 2.80 0.75 -1.89
C ASP A 17 2.49 -0.24 -0.75
N VAL A 18 2.39 0.27 0.48
CA VAL A 18 1.88 -0.48 1.62
C VAL A 18 0.40 -0.79 1.37
N GLY A 19 -0.12 -1.91 1.85
CA GLY A 19 -1.56 -2.22 1.71
C GLY A 19 -1.92 -3.05 0.48
N TRP A 20 -1.03 -3.20 -0.50
CA TRP A 20 -1.18 -4.33 -1.43
C TRP A 20 -1.23 -5.65 -0.65
N TRP A 21 -2.16 -6.55 -1.01
CA TRP A 21 -2.22 -7.88 -0.43
C TRP A 21 -1.57 -8.89 -1.36
N LYS A 22 -1.79 -8.79 -2.67
CA LYS A 22 -1.02 -9.49 -3.70
C LYS A 22 0.28 -8.73 -3.94
N GLY A 23 1.41 -9.42 -3.91
CA GLY A 23 2.71 -8.77 -4.14
C GLY A 23 3.14 -8.71 -5.60
N LEU A 24 2.73 -9.71 -6.40
CA LEU A 24 3.24 -9.87 -7.77
C LEU A 24 2.88 -8.66 -8.64
N ASP A 25 3.89 -8.11 -9.31
CA ASP A 25 3.72 -7.15 -10.39
C ASP A 25 3.12 -7.87 -11.61
N GLU A 26 1.99 -7.36 -12.09
CA GLU A 26 1.25 -7.97 -13.18
C GLU A 26 1.04 -7.00 -14.36
N ARG A 27 1.87 -5.95 -14.47
CA ARG A 27 1.80 -5.00 -15.59
C ARG A 27 1.92 -5.67 -16.97
N ALA A 28 2.68 -6.77 -17.06
CA ALA A 28 2.86 -7.53 -18.29
C ALA A 28 1.58 -8.26 -18.78
N ILE A 29 0.55 -8.34 -17.94
CA ILE A 29 -0.73 -9.02 -18.23
C ILE A 29 -1.92 -8.10 -17.94
N ASP A 30 -1.78 -6.82 -18.28
CA ASP A 30 -2.82 -5.79 -18.15
C ASP A 30 -3.45 -5.77 -16.76
N SER A 31 -2.60 -5.66 -15.74
CA SER A 31 -2.98 -5.61 -14.33
C SER A 31 -2.09 -4.62 -13.58
N PRO A 32 -2.48 -4.18 -12.37
CA PRO A 32 -1.74 -3.13 -11.67
C PRO A 32 -0.27 -3.48 -11.39
N SER A 33 0.60 -2.46 -11.37
CA SER A 33 1.84 -2.54 -10.60
C SER A 33 1.51 -2.75 -9.12
N ARG A 34 2.35 -3.54 -8.46
CA ARG A 34 2.29 -3.81 -7.03
C ARG A 34 3.72 -3.83 -6.50
N THR A 35 3.89 -4.20 -5.23
CA THR A 35 5.20 -4.20 -4.55
C THR A 35 6.29 -5.07 -5.17
N GLY A 36 5.98 -5.94 -6.13
CA GLY A 36 6.93 -6.84 -6.78
C GLY A 36 7.31 -8.06 -5.93
N MET A 37 6.68 -8.26 -4.77
CA MET A 37 6.94 -9.41 -3.92
C MET A 37 6.44 -10.70 -4.59
N CYS A 38 7.24 -11.76 -4.56
CA CYS A 38 6.90 -13.07 -5.14
C CYS A 38 5.82 -13.85 -4.35
N ARG A 39 5.20 -13.20 -3.36
CA ARG A 39 4.17 -13.76 -2.48
C ARG A 39 3.12 -12.70 -2.16
N ARG A 40 2.04 -13.13 -1.52
CA ARG A 40 1.13 -12.18 -0.86
C ARG A 40 1.84 -11.52 0.31
N HIS A 41 1.42 -10.29 0.62
CA HIS A 41 1.72 -9.69 1.91
C HIS A 41 1.09 -10.51 3.02
N VAL A 42 1.72 -10.43 4.19
CA VAL A 42 1.34 -11.14 5.40
C VAL A 42 1.41 -10.18 6.59
N PRO A 43 0.75 -10.49 7.72
CA PRO A 43 0.78 -9.64 8.91
C PRO A 43 2.19 -9.25 9.37
N GLU A 44 3.17 -10.14 9.18
CA GLU A 44 4.57 -9.92 9.52
C GLU A 44 5.22 -8.78 8.75
N ASP A 45 4.76 -8.47 7.53
CA ASP A 45 5.25 -7.34 6.75
C ASP A 45 4.90 -6.01 7.45
N TYR A 46 3.68 -5.91 8.01
CA TYR A 46 3.23 -4.75 8.79
C TYR A 46 3.90 -4.69 10.17
N LEU A 47 4.18 -5.84 10.78
CA LEU A 47 4.95 -5.90 12.01
C LEU A 47 6.40 -5.43 11.80
N ALA A 48 7.00 -5.75 10.65
CA ALA A 48 8.32 -5.26 10.29
C ALA A 48 8.36 -3.73 10.17
N LEU A 49 7.34 -3.12 9.56
CA LEU A 49 7.18 -1.65 9.52
C LEU A 49 7.04 -1.05 10.91
N ALA A 50 6.19 -1.63 11.76
CA ALA A 50 6.01 -1.17 13.14
C ALA A 50 7.32 -1.26 13.95
N ARG A 51 8.07 -2.35 13.79
CA ARG A 51 9.39 -2.52 14.41
C ARG A 51 10.37 -1.46 13.90
N LEU A 52 10.40 -1.21 12.59
CA LEU A 52 11.24 -0.15 12.02
C LEU A 52 10.94 1.21 12.65
N GLY A 53 9.66 1.62 12.70
CA GLY A 53 9.27 2.88 13.34
C GLY A 53 9.65 2.95 14.82
N LYS A 54 9.46 1.85 15.55
CA LYS A 54 9.85 1.76 16.97
C LYS A 54 11.36 1.89 17.18
N GLU A 55 12.16 1.16 16.43
CA GLU A 55 13.64 1.19 16.55
C GLU A 55 14.21 2.56 16.15
N LEU A 56 13.58 3.24 15.20
CA LEU A 56 13.95 4.60 14.81
C LEU A 56 13.44 5.68 15.78
N GLY A 57 12.52 5.34 16.70
CA GLY A 57 11.78 6.34 17.47
C GLY A 57 10.99 7.31 16.57
N MET A 58 10.52 6.82 15.43
CA MET A 58 9.89 7.62 14.37
C MET A 58 8.51 7.08 14.03
N ARG A 59 7.56 7.98 13.79
CA ARG A 59 6.30 7.63 13.14
C ARG A 59 6.51 7.66 11.62
N ILE A 60 6.80 6.50 11.04
CA ILE A 60 7.12 6.40 9.61
C ILE A 60 5.86 6.54 8.76
N LEU A 61 5.99 7.21 7.61
CA LEU A 61 4.88 7.38 6.69
C LEU A 61 4.73 6.15 5.80
N CYS A 62 3.53 5.58 5.78
CA CYS A 62 3.17 4.42 4.98
C CYS A 62 2.14 4.84 3.94
N GLY A 63 2.56 4.96 2.68
CA GLY A 63 1.67 5.18 1.55
C GLY A 63 0.83 3.93 1.32
N PHE A 64 -0.46 4.03 1.61
CA PHE A 64 -1.38 2.89 1.69
C PHE A 64 -2.30 2.79 0.47
N VAL A 65 -2.28 1.64 -0.19
CA VAL A 65 -3.21 1.21 -1.22
C VAL A 65 -4.35 0.44 -0.58
N VAL A 66 -5.56 1.00 -0.61
CA VAL A 66 -6.70 0.48 0.17
C VAL A 66 -7.55 -0.54 -0.60
N GLY A 67 -7.39 -0.68 -1.92
CA GLY A 67 -8.34 -1.43 -2.75
C GLY A 67 -8.48 -2.89 -2.35
N GLU A 68 -7.37 -3.58 -2.11
CA GLU A 68 -7.41 -4.99 -1.67
C GLU A 68 -7.86 -5.17 -0.20
N TRP A 69 -8.25 -4.09 0.48
CA TRP A 69 -8.87 -4.09 1.81
C TRP A 69 -10.38 -3.85 1.78
N ASP A 70 -10.94 -3.66 0.58
CA ASP A 70 -12.36 -3.40 0.37
C ASP A 70 -13.23 -4.66 0.60
N GLN A 71 -13.49 -4.97 1.87
CA GLN A 71 -14.30 -6.13 2.25
C GLN A 71 -15.78 -6.03 1.84
N LYS A 72 -16.22 -4.88 1.31
CA LYS A 72 -17.63 -4.61 1.00
C LYS A 72 -17.86 -4.29 -0.49
N ASN A 73 -16.86 -4.52 -1.33
CA ASN A 73 -16.91 -4.22 -2.77
C ASN A 73 -17.36 -2.77 -3.07
N ARG A 74 -16.99 -1.81 -2.21
CA ARG A 74 -17.29 -0.38 -2.41
C ARG A 74 -16.64 0.19 -3.66
N LEU A 75 -15.48 -0.33 -4.08
CA LEU A 75 -14.82 0.12 -5.30
C LEU A 75 -15.61 -0.19 -6.57
N ALA A 76 -16.60 -1.10 -6.52
CA ALA A 76 -17.54 -1.30 -7.63
C ALA A 76 -18.33 -0.03 -7.97
N CYS A 77 -18.50 0.87 -7.01
CA CYS A 77 -19.19 2.15 -7.20
C CYS A 77 -18.24 3.32 -7.50
N VAL A 78 -16.93 3.06 -7.64
CA VAL A 78 -15.93 4.11 -7.91
C VAL A 78 -15.32 3.89 -9.28
N PRO A 79 -15.70 4.70 -10.29
CA PRO A 79 -15.26 4.49 -11.66
C PRO A 79 -13.74 4.66 -11.78
N HIS A 80 -13.17 4.05 -12.82
CA HIS A 80 -11.75 4.17 -13.18
C HIS A 80 -10.72 3.63 -12.17
N THR A 81 -11.17 3.02 -11.07
CA THR A 81 -10.27 2.51 -10.01
C THR A 81 -9.73 1.12 -10.26
N SER A 82 -10.33 0.35 -11.18
CA SER A 82 -9.86 -0.98 -11.53
C SER A 82 -10.39 -1.38 -12.91
N LYS A 83 -9.73 -2.36 -13.54
CA LYS A 83 -10.19 -2.97 -14.79
C LYS A 83 -11.53 -3.69 -14.70
N TYR A 84 -11.99 -3.96 -13.48
CA TYR A 84 -13.27 -4.62 -13.25
C TYR A 84 -14.43 -3.62 -13.18
N GLY A 85 -14.15 -2.33 -12.92
CA GLY A 85 -15.18 -1.30 -12.78
C GLY A 85 -16.30 -1.73 -11.82
N ALA A 86 -17.55 -1.67 -12.30
CA ALA A 86 -18.74 -2.10 -11.55
C ALA A 86 -18.75 -3.60 -11.18
N ASN A 87 -17.92 -4.41 -11.82
CA ASN A 87 -17.75 -5.84 -11.51
C ASN A 87 -16.62 -6.09 -10.50
N TRP A 88 -16.12 -5.05 -9.81
CA TRP A 88 -15.14 -5.23 -8.75
C TRP A 88 -15.67 -6.18 -7.67
N ASP A 89 -14.94 -7.27 -7.47
CA ASP A 89 -15.24 -8.27 -6.45
C ASP A 89 -13.98 -8.76 -5.73
N MET A 90 -14.00 -8.62 -4.42
CA MET A 90 -12.95 -9.05 -3.51
C MET A 90 -13.08 -10.50 -3.05
N ALA A 91 -14.15 -11.25 -3.41
CA ALA A 91 -14.36 -12.62 -2.92
C ALA A 91 -13.12 -13.53 -3.07
N SER A 92 -12.43 -13.46 -4.22
CA SER A 92 -11.20 -14.22 -4.50
C SER A 92 -9.93 -13.76 -3.76
N ARG A 93 -10.02 -12.61 -3.08
CA ARG A 93 -8.91 -11.93 -2.40
C ARG A 93 -9.16 -11.74 -0.90
N ILE A 94 -10.32 -12.11 -0.38
CA ILE A 94 -10.60 -12.13 1.05
C ILE A 94 -9.63 -13.09 1.73
N ASP A 95 -8.83 -12.55 2.63
CA ASP A 95 -7.90 -13.30 3.47
C ASP A 95 -8.13 -12.91 4.93
N ARG A 96 -8.32 -13.90 5.80
CA ARG A 96 -8.53 -13.67 7.25
C ARG A 96 -7.39 -12.87 7.88
N ARG A 97 -6.18 -12.99 7.33
CA ARG A 97 -4.97 -12.32 7.82
C ARG A 97 -4.97 -10.81 7.56
N ILE A 98 -5.82 -10.30 6.67
CA ILE A 98 -6.01 -8.85 6.50
C ILE A 98 -6.48 -8.21 7.80
N ARG A 99 -7.33 -8.91 8.58
CA ARG A 99 -7.78 -8.40 9.89
C ARG A 99 -6.65 -8.40 10.91
N GLU A 100 -5.76 -9.39 10.87
CA GLU A 100 -4.59 -9.42 11.73
C GLU A 100 -3.62 -8.28 11.40
N ALA A 101 -3.36 -8.05 10.10
CA ALA A 101 -2.58 -6.91 9.64
C ALA A 101 -3.20 -5.57 10.06
N ARG A 102 -4.53 -5.42 9.96
CA ARG A 102 -5.27 -4.26 10.50
C ARG A 102 -4.96 -4.05 11.99
N ASP A 103 -5.06 -5.11 12.77
CA ASP A 103 -4.92 -5.04 14.23
C ASP A 103 -3.48 -4.69 14.62
N ILE A 104 -2.49 -5.16 13.86
CA ILE A 104 -1.09 -4.73 13.98
C ILE A 104 -0.95 -3.24 13.70
N ILE A 105 -1.51 -2.74 12.59
CA ILE A 105 -1.46 -1.31 12.23
C ILE A 105 -2.07 -0.46 13.35
N LEU A 106 -3.28 -0.81 13.79
CA LEU A 106 -4.01 -0.08 14.83
C LEU A 106 -3.27 -0.08 16.17
N SER A 107 -2.64 -1.20 16.53
CA SER A 107 -1.88 -1.32 17.77
C SER A 107 -0.53 -0.60 17.75
N ASN A 108 -0.07 -0.15 16.56
CA ASN A 108 1.22 0.50 16.37
C ASN A 108 1.11 1.92 15.77
N GLN A 109 -0.04 2.58 15.93
CA GLN A 109 -0.29 3.93 15.40
C GLN A 109 0.71 4.99 15.87
N ALA A 110 1.34 4.79 17.04
CA ALA A 110 2.41 5.67 17.52
C ALA A 110 3.66 5.66 16.63
N TYR A 111 3.85 4.60 15.83
CA TYR A 111 5.02 4.36 14.99
C TYR A 111 4.69 4.29 13.50
N LEU A 112 3.40 4.23 13.14
CA LEU A 112 2.91 4.16 11.78
C LEU A 112 1.96 5.34 11.49
N GLU A 113 2.26 6.09 10.44
CA GLU A 113 1.39 7.10 9.86
C GLU A 113 0.86 6.57 8.52
N MET A 114 -0.41 6.19 8.46
CA MET A 114 -1.01 5.71 7.21
C MET A 114 -1.51 6.90 6.39
N ALA A 115 -0.93 7.12 5.21
CA ALA A 115 -1.47 8.06 4.22
C ALA A 115 -2.14 7.29 3.08
N LEU A 116 -3.21 7.84 2.51
CA LEU A 116 -3.79 7.28 1.31
C LEU A 116 -2.84 7.53 0.13
N HIS A 117 -2.22 6.46 -0.39
CA HIS A 117 -1.45 6.50 -1.62
C HIS A 117 -2.37 6.31 -2.83
N GLY A 118 -3.30 5.37 -2.74
CA GLY A 118 -4.26 5.11 -3.83
C GLY A 118 -5.39 4.17 -3.45
N LEU A 119 -6.44 4.18 -4.27
CA LEU A 119 -7.47 3.13 -4.22
C LEU A 119 -6.92 1.85 -4.85
N ASN A 120 -6.32 1.98 -6.03
CA ASN A 120 -5.38 1.05 -6.66
C ASN A 120 -4.33 1.93 -7.37
N HIS A 121 -3.35 1.34 -8.06
CA HIS A 121 -2.21 2.08 -8.64
C HIS A 121 -2.45 2.61 -10.06
N MET A 122 -3.41 2.05 -10.80
CA MET A 122 -3.64 2.42 -12.21
C MET A 122 -5.01 3.09 -12.38
N TYR A 123 -5.05 4.09 -13.26
CA TYR A 123 -6.29 4.64 -13.80
C TYR A 123 -6.76 3.74 -14.94
N TRP A 124 -8.06 3.47 -15.03
CA TRP A 124 -8.66 2.66 -16.08
C TRP A 124 -9.69 3.47 -16.86
N ASP A 125 -9.50 3.64 -18.16
CA ASP A 125 -10.47 4.33 -19.02
C ASP A 125 -11.69 3.45 -19.32
N GLU A 126 -12.69 4.03 -19.99
CA GLU A 126 -13.91 3.32 -20.37
C GLU A 126 -13.67 2.21 -21.40
N GLN A 127 -12.55 2.27 -22.12
CA GLN A 127 -12.12 1.28 -23.11
C GLN A 127 -11.31 0.13 -22.47
N GLY A 128 -11.02 0.20 -21.16
CA GLY A 128 -10.26 -0.78 -20.42
C GLY A 128 -8.74 -0.63 -20.55
N HIS A 129 -8.26 0.46 -21.16
CA HIS A 129 -6.83 0.78 -21.12
C HIS A 129 -6.48 1.35 -19.76
N PHE A 130 -5.22 1.14 -19.36
CA PHE A 130 -4.71 1.69 -18.13
C PHE A 130 -3.56 2.66 -18.36
N SER A 131 -3.48 3.65 -17.48
CA SER A 131 -2.33 4.54 -17.36
C SER A 131 -1.88 4.61 -15.90
N PRO A 132 -0.60 4.93 -15.63
CA PRO A 132 -0.17 5.27 -14.28
C PRO A 132 -1.09 6.37 -13.70
N ALA A 133 -1.53 6.20 -12.46
CA ALA A 133 -2.34 7.20 -11.75
C ALA A 133 -1.50 8.17 -10.90
N GLU A 134 -0.18 8.05 -10.95
CA GLU A 134 0.76 8.95 -10.28
C GLU A 134 0.76 10.32 -10.94
N PHE A 135 0.82 11.38 -10.13
CA PHE A 135 1.02 12.75 -10.60
C PHE A 135 2.54 12.99 -10.76
N TYR A 136 2.97 13.33 -11.97
CA TYR A 136 4.35 13.77 -12.27
C TYR A 136 4.48 15.29 -12.14
#